data_AF-A0A6N6MJD6-F1
#
_entry.id   AF-A0A6N6MJD6-F1
#
_cell.length_a   1.000
_cell.length_b   1.000
_cell.length_c   1.000
_cell.angle_alpha   90.00
_cell.angle_beta   90.00
_cell.angle_gamma   90.00
#
_symmetry.space_group_name_H-M   'P 1'
#
loop_
_entity.id
_entity.type
_entity.pdbx_description
1 polymer ?
#
loop_
_entity_poly.entity_id
_entity_poly.type
_entity_poly.pdbx_seq_one_letter_code
_entity_poly.pdbx_strand_id
1 'polypeptide(L)'
;MQATSQWVGNRHVWPVDRAGRPFRAFTVEPGAYLPVQHGDVFRAALLALFGHNPSETTGRIARSPAIAFDLVTFPEAFLPTDDLVSLMPAIARASGSLGCIHVGLRPSVENSHLFTAIEVRRLLKALSQVPALVRSDLAAFKRWFRARHSPAPLNLGCVIARDADDALRVCLHPKAVRSRFEVDVLAENHMAEGSLLSVITLRPRDKRLPSLTLQPILCSDALDLQTDRPDAAPLVALNREASVLGEDPPDHVDVVTLATCTPQPSLDVHKGGRRNWHPEFRQAFIRAASSGGFERHHRSVFVVANFLDVLGSAGGLSGLSGLFQPTAAAIAHPNFVWTQAYGRPDQPRGAERAWRYAGEDGSMPLGWRTDGFFAALQPHSTGDGVARMFGFTLPRLPRELTPWTMPGGLTECRLLTGRVENGRIVFRKA
;
A
#
# COMPACT_ATOMS: atom_id res chain seq x y z
N MET A 1 -34.58 -6.84 12.45
CA MET A 1 -33.56 -7.91 12.49
C MET A 1 -32.21 -7.25 12.30
N GLN A 2 -31.33 -7.27 13.31
CA GLN A 2 -29.95 -6.84 13.12
C GLN A 2 -29.24 -7.93 12.32
N ALA A 3 -28.80 -7.61 11.11
CA ALA A 3 -27.86 -8.48 10.40
C ALA A 3 -26.59 -8.56 11.25
N THR A 4 -26.27 -9.74 11.76
CA THR A 4 -24.99 -9.99 12.43
C THR A 4 -23.91 -9.91 11.36
N SER A 5 -23.05 -8.89 11.48
CA SER A 5 -21.86 -8.74 10.63
C SER A 5 -21.08 -10.05 10.53
N GLN A 6 -20.68 -10.45 9.33
CA GLN A 6 -19.78 -11.60 9.13
C GLN A 6 -18.30 -11.22 9.28
N TRP A 7 -17.99 -9.95 9.50
CA TRP A 7 -16.63 -9.48 9.65
C TRP A 7 -16.04 -9.92 10.99
N VAL A 8 -14.83 -10.43 10.94
CA VAL A 8 -13.97 -10.67 12.11
C VAL A 8 -12.94 -9.55 12.16
N GLY A 9 -12.74 -8.94 13.33
CA GLY A 9 -11.71 -7.92 13.50
C GLY A 9 -10.31 -8.49 13.70
N ASN A 10 -9.35 -7.83 13.08
CA ASN A 10 -7.92 -8.04 13.24
C ASN A 10 -7.21 -6.71 13.55
N ARG A 11 -7.28 -6.30 14.82
CA ARG A 11 -6.66 -5.06 15.29
C ARG A 11 -5.30 -5.32 15.91
N HIS A 12 -4.31 -4.56 15.46
CA HIS A 12 -2.98 -4.54 16.03
C HIS A 12 -2.66 -3.16 16.63
N VAL A 13 -1.93 -3.15 17.74
CA VAL A 13 -1.34 -1.94 18.31
C VAL A 13 0.14 -2.21 18.53
N TRP A 14 1.00 -1.60 17.71
CA TRP A 14 2.44 -1.86 17.69
C TRP A 14 3.21 -0.65 18.21
N PRO A 15 4.09 -0.81 19.21
CA PRO A 15 4.97 0.28 19.64
C PRO A 15 6.01 0.57 18.56
N VAL A 16 6.27 1.82 18.22
CA VAL A 16 7.25 2.17 17.18
C VAL A 16 8.21 3.27 17.63
N ASP A 17 9.43 3.22 17.11
CA ASP A 17 10.41 4.29 17.26
C ASP A 17 10.29 5.24 16.06
N ARG A 18 9.53 6.33 16.21
CA ARG A 18 9.44 7.36 15.16
C ARG A 18 10.45 8.47 15.41
N ALA A 19 11.23 8.79 14.37
CA ALA A 19 12.23 9.86 14.44
C ALA A 19 11.61 11.28 14.47
N GLY A 20 10.34 11.43 14.09
CA GLY A 20 9.67 12.71 14.07
C GLY A 20 8.24 12.65 13.56
N ARG A 21 7.63 13.83 13.42
CA ARG A 21 6.27 13.99 12.88
C ARG A 21 6.13 13.64 11.39
N PRO A 22 7.07 14.02 10.50
CA PRO A 22 6.92 13.74 9.07
C PRO A 22 6.68 12.26 8.79
N PHE A 23 5.76 11.98 7.88
CA PHE A 23 5.47 10.63 7.41
C PHE A 23 6.22 10.38 6.10
N ARG A 24 7.12 9.41 6.10
CA ARG A 24 8.00 9.08 4.98
C ARG A 24 7.54 7.76 4.38
N ALA A 25 7.17 7.76 3.10
CA ALA A 25 6.70 6.54 2.45
C ALA A 25 7.44 6.26 1.15
N PHE A 26 7.50 4.98 0.82
CA PHE A 26 8.03 4.46 -0.43
C PHE A 26 6.99 3.56 -1.11
N THR A 27 6.89 3.64 -2.43
CA THR A 27 6.14 2.69 -3.25
C THR A 27 7.07 2.05 -4.26
N VAL A 28 7.05 0.73 -4.37
CA VAL A 28 7.86 -0.01 -5.34
C VAL A 28 6.99 -0.39 -6.54
N GLU A 29 7.48 -0.05 -7.73
CA GLU A 29 6.84 -0.33 -9.01
C GLU A 29 7.76 -1.22 -9.88
N PRO A 30 7.54 -2.54 -9.89
CA PRO A 30 8.26 -3.45 -10.78
C PRO A 30 7.96 -3.11 -12.24
N GLY A 31 8.97 -3.25 -13.12
CA GLY A 31 8.84 -2.92 -14.54
C GLY A 31 7.85 -3.80 -15.30
N ALA A 32 7.71 -5.06 -14.86
CA ALA A 32 6.73 -6.00 -15.39
C ALA A 32 6.29 -6.99 -14.30
N TYR A 33 5.17 -7.65 -14.52
CA TYR A 33 4.74 -8.81 -13.73
C TYR A 33 5.60 -10.04 -14.10
N LEU A 34 6.70 -10.25 -13.37
CA LEU A 34 7.65 -11.35 -13.56
C LEU A 34 7.87 -12.09 -12.23
N PRO A 35 7.01 -13.07 -11.90
CA PRO A 35 6.98 -13.74 -10.59
C PRO A 35 8.35 -14.20 -10.08
N VAL A 36 9.16 -14.76 -10.98
CA VAL A 36 10.49 -15.31 -10.68
C VAL A 36 11.51 -14.25 -10.24
N GLN A 37 11.29 -12.97 -10.56
CA GLN A 37 12.17 -11.85 -10.20
C GLN A 37 11.68 -11.06 -8.98
N HIS A 38 10.43 -11.26 -8.54
CA HIS A 38 9.83 -10.42 -7.50
C HIS A 38 10.57 -10.52 -6.16
N GLY A 39 11.04 -11.71 -5.78
CA GLY A 39 11.86 -11.91 -4.58
C GLY A 39 13.16 -11.11 -4.62
N ASP A 40 13.81 -11.03 -5.78
CA ASP A 40 15.05 -10.25 -5.96
C ASP A 40 14.79 -8.75 -5.93
N VAL A 41 13.70 -8.29 -6.56
CA VAL A 41 13.27 -6.88 -6.48
C VAL A 41 12.96 -6.49 -5.04
N PHE A 42 12.25 -7.35 -4.30
CA PHE A 42 11.93 -7.12 -2.89
C PHE A 42 13.21 -6.98 -2.04
N ARG A 43 14.13 -7.95 -2.17
CA ARG A 43 15.43 -7.92 -1.48
C ARG A 43 16.22 -6.67 -1.80
N ALA A 44 16.34 -6.32 -3.09
CA ALA A 44 17.07 -5.16 -3.55
C ALA A 44 16.47 -3.84 -3.05
N ALA A 45 15.14 -3.75 -2.96
CA ALA A 45 14.45 -2.57 -2.43
C ALA A 45 14.73 -2.41 -0.92
N LEU A 46 14.61 -3.49 -0.14
CA LEU A 46 14.94 -3.48 1.28
C LEU A 46 16.42 -3.15 1.52
N LEU A 47 17.32 -3.75 0.74
CA LEU A 47 18.75 -3.43 0.68
C LEU A 47 19.02 -1.93 0.56
N ALA A 48 18.33 -1.26 -0.37
CA ALA A 48 18.51 0.15 -0.62
C ALA A 48 18.00 1.04 0.53
N LEU A 49 16.94 0.60 1.21
CA LEU A 49 16.40 1.32 2.38
C LEU A 49 17.25 1.05 3.64
N PHE A 50 17.74 -0.17 3.83
CA PHE A 50 18.49 -0.60 5.02
C PHE A 50 19.99 -0.25 4.92
N GLY A 51 20.53 -0.11 3.71
CA GLY A 51 21.95 0.16 3.47
C GLY A 51 22.88 -1.05 3.61
N HIS A 52 22.34 -2.26 3.78
CA HIS A 52 23.10 -3.50 3.93
C HIS A 52 22.26 -4.71 3.51
N ASN A 53 22.92 -5.80 3.14
CA ASN A 53 22.27 -7.03 2.68
C ASN A 53 21.56 -7.73 3.84
N PRO A 54 20.21 -7.88 3.80
CA PRO A 54 19.48 -8.61 4.81
C PRO A 54 20.00 -10.05 4.96
N SER A 55 20.43 -10.65 3.84
CA SER A 55 20.86 -12.04 3.78
C SER A 55 22.27 -12.30 4.34
N GLU A 56 23.09 -11.27 4.59
CA GLU A 56 24.45 -11.44 5.11
C GLU A 56 24.42 -11.61 6.64
N THR A 57 24.61 -12.86 7.08
CA THR A 57 24.50 -13.31 8.48
C THR A 57 25.73 -13.02 9.34
N THR A 58 26.76 -12.37 8.81
CA THR A 58 28.06 -12.25 9.49
C THR A 58 28.22 -10.92 10.24
N GLY A 59 27.94 -10.96 11.55
CA GLY A 59 28.41 -9.96 12.51
C GLY A 59 27.42 -8.83 12.80
N ARG A 60 27.30 -8.50 14.10
CA ARG A 60 26.64 -7.29 14.60
C ARG A 60 27.35 -6.07 14.03
N ILE A 61 26.86 -5.52 12.93
CA ILE A 61 27.10 -4.11 12.62
C ILE A 61 25.76 -3.43 12.73
N ALA A 62 25.51 -2.82 13.89
CA ALA A 62 24.33 -2.02 14.11
C ALA A 62 24.42 -0.75 13.26
N ARG A 63 23.90 -0.80 12.04
CA ARG A 63 23.79 0.37 11.16
C ARG A 63 22.33 0.75 11.04
N SER A 64 22.04 2.02 11.30
CA SER A 64 20.73 2.63 11.03
C SER A 64 20.36 2.49 9.55
N PRO A 65 19.07 2.52 9.20
CA PRO A 65 18.64 2.52 7.80
C PRO A 65 19.38 3.59 7.00
N ALA A 66 19.82 3.26 5.77
CA ALA A 66 20.40 4.24 4.85
C ALA A 66 19.39 5.35 4.52
N ILE A 67 18.09 5.00 4.51
CA ILE A 67 16.99 5.93 4.27
C ILE A 67 15.90 5.66 5.30
N ALA A 68 15.56 6.66 6.10
CA ALA A 68 14.45 6.55 7.05
C ALA A 68 13.09 6.50 6.33
N PHE A 69 12.24 5.55 6.71
CA PHE A 69 10.88 5.41 6.18
C PHE A 69 9.91 4.95 7.29
N ASP A 70 8.65 5.35 7.20
CA ASP A 70 7.55 4.88 8.05
C ASP A 70 6.74 3.77 7.36
N LEU A 71 6.67 3.78 6.02
CA LEU A 71 5.97 2.78 5.21
C LEU A 71 6.68 2.52 3.88
N VAL A 72 6.79 1.26 3.47
CA VAL A 72 7.05 0.87 2.09
C VAL A 72 5.94 -0.07 1.61
N THR A 73 5.39 0.18 0.43
CA THR A 73 4.33 -0.63 -0.17
C THR A 73 4.80 -1.26 -1.48
N PHE A 74 4.52 -2.55 -1.63
CA PHE A 74 4.76 -3.34 -2.83
C PHE A 74 3.42 -3.75 -3.46
N PRO A 75 3.41 -4.14 -4.75
CA PRO A 75 2.19 -4.53 -5.44
C PRO A 75 1.50 -5.77 -4.86
N GLU A 76 0.28 -6.00 -5.33
CA GLU A 76 -0.47 -7.24 -5.10
C GLU A 76 0.24 -8.43 -5.76
N ALA A 77 0.01 -9.66 -5.27
CA ALA A 77 0.52 -10.88 -5.90
C ALA A 77 2.03 -10.77 -6.24
N PHE A 78 2.81 -10.29 -5.28
CA PHE A 78 4.20 -9.92 -5.51
C PHE A 78 5.16 -10.93 -4.92
N LEU A 79 5.23 -11.03 -3.58
CA LEU A 79 6.31 -11.73 -2.88
C LEU A 79 5.97 -13.21 -2.63
N PRO A 80 6.79 -14.16 -3.13
CA PRO A 80 6.67 -15.57 -2.76
C PRO A 80 6.84 -15.80 -1.26
N THR A 81 6.09 -16.77 -0.73
CA THR A 81 6.10 -17.11 0.70
C THR A 81 7.47 -17.52 1.22
N ASP A 82 8.25 -18.26 0.44
CA ASP A 82 9.59 -18.70 0.85
C ASP A 82 10.58 -17.54 0.93
N ASP A 83 10.47 -16.58 0.00
CA ASP A 83 11.26 -15.33 0.04
C ASP A 83 10.89 -14.47 1.25
N LEU A 84 9.59 -14.37 1.57
CA LEU A 84 9.14 -13.70 2.78
C LEU A 84 9.78 -14.33 4.02
N VAL A 85 9.56 -15.63 4.23
CA VAL A 85 9.98 -16.33 5.46
C VAL A 85 11.50 -16.31 5.62
N SER A 86 12.25 -16.48 4.52
CA SER A 86 13.72 -16.45 4.57
C SER A 86 14.29 -15.07 4.92
N LEU A 87 13.58 -13.98 4.61
CA LEU A 87 14.01 -12.62 4.93
C LEU A 87 13.58 -12.13 6.31
N MET A 88 12.56 -12.73 6.93
CA MET A 88 12.09 -12.30 8.25
C MET A 88 13.21 -12.27 9.32
N PRO A 89 14.12 -13.26 9.43
CA PRO A 89 15.21 -13.22 10.39
C PRO A 89 16.17 -12.05 10.16
N ALA A 90 16.35 -11.63 8.91
CA ALA A 90 17.17 -10.48 8.56
C ALA A 90 16.51 -9.17 8.99
N ILE A 91 15.22 -9.02 8.72
CA ILE A 91 14.42 -7.87 9.16
C ILE A 91 14.46 -7.75 10.68
N ALA A 92 14.36 -8.87 11.41
CA ALA A 92 14.45 -8.88 12.87
C ALA A 92 15.81 -8.44 13.42
N ARG A 93 16.90 -8.63 12.65
CA ARG A 93 18.28 -8.23 13.02
C ARG A 93 18.68 -6.86 12.48
N ALA A 94 17.93 -6.29 11.55
CA ALA A 94 18.19 -4.97 11.01
C ALA A 94 18.24 -3.96 12.16
N SER A 95 19.23 -3.07 12.16
CA SER A 95 19.41 -2.12 13.26
C SER A 95 18.72 -0.79 13.00
N GLY A 96 18.27 -0.15 14.08
CA GLY A 96 17.47 1.08 14.02
C GLY A 96 15.98 0.82 13.79
N SER A 97 15.23 1.92 13.70
CA SER A 97 13.78 1.89 13.45
C SER A 97 13.49 1.44 12.03
N LEU A 98 12.65 0.42 11.90
CA LEU A 98 12.17 -0.10 10.64
C LEU A 98 10.69 0.29 10.50
N GLY A 99 10.36 1.01 9.43
CA GLY A 99 8.97 1.30 9.09
C GLY A 99 8.20 0.04 8.71
N CYS A 100 6.90 0.18 8.46
CA CYS A 100 6.08 -0.93 7.99
C CYS A 100 6.40 -1.29 6.54
N ILE A 101 6.36 -2.59 6.23
CA ILE A 101 6.46 -3.13 4.88
C ILE A 101 5.13 -3.79 4.55
N HIS A 102 4.36 -3.22 3.61
CA HIS A 102 3.12 -3.82 3.10
C HIS A 102 3.37 -4.46 1.73
N VAL A 103 2.96 -5.72 1.56
CA VAL A 103 3.20 -6.48 0.34
C VAL A 103 2.09 -7.48 0.07
N GLY A 104 1.69 -7.62 -1.20
CA GLY A 104 0.86 -8.73 -1.66
C GLY A 104 1.68 -10.01 -1.75
N LEU A 105 1.16 -11.11 -1.21
CA LEU A 105 1.86 -12.39 -1.14
C LEU A 105 1.49 -13.32 -2.29
N ARG A 106 2.34 -14.32 -2.49
CA ARG A 106 2.09 -15.47 -3.35
C ARG A 106 2.52 -16.78 -2.69
N PRO A 107 1.88 -17.91 -3.06
CA PRO A 107 2.27 -19.20 -2.54
C PRO A 107 3.68 -19.60 -3.01
N SER A 108 4.03 -19.32 -4.27
CA SER A 108 5.31 -19.68 -4.87
C SER A 108 5.69 -18.71 -6.01
N VAL A 109 6.82 -18.99 -6.67
CA VAL A 109 7.27 -18.29 -7.89
C VAL A 109 6.50 -18.72 -9.15
N GLU A 110 5.69 -19.77 -9.07
CA GLU A 110 4.87 -20.25 -10.19
C GLU A 110 3.69 -19.32 -10.45
N ASN A 111 3.06 -19.42 -11.62
CA ASN A 111 2.02 -18.48 -12.11
C ASN A 111 0.69 -18.45 -11.33
N SER A 112 0.60 -19.06 -10.14
CA SER A 112 -0.55 -18.88 -9.24
C SER A 112 -0.27 -17.79 -8.20
N HIS A 113 -1.26 -16.92 -7.97
CA HIS A 113 -1.22 -15.94 -6.88
C HIS A 113 -2.17 -16.26 -5.72
N LEU A 114 -3.10 -17.21 -5.92
CA LEU A 114 -4.09 -17.57 -4.92
C LEU A 114 -3.60 -18.73 -4.05
N PHE A 115 -3.77 -18.58 -2.74
CA PHE A 115 -3.41 -19.56 -1.72
C PHE A 115 -4.53 -20.56 -1.48
N THR A 116 -4.27 -21.82 -1.76
CA THR A 116 -5.07 -22.95 -1.27
C THR A 116 -5.02 -23.06 0.25
N ALA A 117 -5.96 -23.80 0.84
CA ALA A 117 -5.97 -24.03 2.28
C ALA A 117 -4.69 -24.70 2.81
N ILE A 118 -4.02 -25.52 1.98
CA ILE A 118 -2.74 -26.17 2.34
C ILE A 118 -1.63 -25.12 2.41
N GLU A 119 -1.55 -24.24 1.42
CA GLU A 119 -0.52 -23.19 1.36
C GLU A 119 -0.69 -22.18 2.50
N VAL A 120 -1.92 -21.78 2.84
CA VAL A 120 -2.17 -20.93 4.02
C VAL A 120 -1.70 -21.59 5.31
N ARG A 121 -1.97 -22.89 5.50
CA ARG A 121 -1.49 -23.62 6.69
C ARG A 121 0.04 -23.71 6.73
N ARG A 122 0.68 -23.91 5.58
CA ARG A 122 2.15 -23.93 5.46
C ARG A 122 2.74 -22.56 5.82
N LEU A 123 2.20 -21.48 5.26
CA LEU A 123 2.59 -20.10 5.59
C LEU A 123 2.45 -19.83 7.10
N LEU A 124 1.31 -20.15 7.71
CA LEU A 124 1.08 -19.94 9.13
C LEU A 124 2.03 -20.74 10.03
N LYS A 125 2.39 -21.96 9.61
CA LYS A 125 3.38 -22.80 10.30
C LYS A 125 4.76 -22.19 10.18
N ALA A 126 5.19 -21.81 8.98
CA ALA A 126 6.49 -21.21 8.72
C ALA A 126 6.66 -19.90 9.52
N LEU A 127 5.68 -19.00 9.46
CA LEU A 127 5.70 -17.75 10.24
C LEU A 127 5.77 -17.98 11.74
N SER A 128 5.11 -19.01 12.27
CA SER A 128 5.16 -19.32 13.71
C SER A 128 6.54 -19.80 14.21
N GLN A 129 7.38 -20.25 13.28
CA GLN A 129 8.74 -20.72 13.51
C GLN A 129 9.79 -19.61 13.34
N VAL A 130 9.41 -18.45 12.81
CA VAL A 130 10.32 -17.30 12.67
C VAL A 130 10.74 -16.78 14.05
N PRO A 131 12.05 -16.65 14.34
CA PRO A 131 12.54 -16.09 15.59
C PRO A 131 12.08 -14.64 15.80
N ALA A 132 11.90 -14.24 17.07
CA ALA A 132 11.45 -12.91 17.49
C ALA A 132 10.06 -12.45 16.97
N LEU A 133 9.34 -13.31 16.23
CA LEU A 133 7.97 -13.01 15.79
C LEU A 133 6.99 -13.10 16.96
N VAL A 134 6.18 -12.05 17.12
CA VAL A 134 5.12 -12.02 18.12
C VAL A 134 3.93 -12.86 17.64
N ARG A 135 3.89 -14.11 18.10
CA ARG A 135 2.92 -15.13 17.62
C ARG A 135 1.46 -14.75 17.81
N SER A 136 1.14 -13.90 18.79
CA SER A 136 -0.22 -13.40 19.03
C SER A 136 -0.74 -12.56 17.87
N ASP A 137 0.15 -11.93 17.07
CA ASP A 137 -0.29 -11.17 15.90
C ASP A 137 -0.94 -12.07 14.84
N LEU A 138 -0.63 -13.38 14.81
CA LEU A 138 -1.28 -14.31 13.89
C LEU A 138 -2.62 -14.85 14.40
N ALA A 139 -3.03 -14.52 15.63
CA ALA A 139 -4.12 -15.22 16.30
C ALA A 139 -5.49 -14.95 15.65
N ALA A 140 -5.80 -13.70 15.33
CA ALA A 140 -7.08 -13.34 14.71
C ALA A 140 -7.22 -13.95 13.31
N PHE A 141 -6.19 -13.83 12.47
CA PHE A 141 -6.16 -14.48 11.16
C PHE A 141 -6.31 -16.00 11.27
N LYS A 142 -5.57 -16.66 12.17
CA LYS A 142 -5.68 -18.12 12.41
C LYS A 142 -7.09 -18.53 12.80
N ARG A 143 -7.74 -17.78 13.70
CA ARG A 143 -9.10 -18.06 14.16
C ARG A 143 -10.10 -17.90 13.02
N TRP A 144 -10.03 -16.79 12.29
CA TRP A 144 -10.87 -16.54 11.12
C TRP A 144 -10.70 -17.63 10.05
N PHE A 145 -9.45 -17.95 9.69
CA PHE A 145 -9.17 -18.96 8.67
C PHE A 145 -9.68 -20.35 9.04
N ARG A 146 -9.62 -20.73 10.33
CA ARG A 146 -10.17 -22.01 10.82
C ARG A 146 -11.70 -22.04 10.80
N ALA A 147 -12.35 -20.90 11.02
CA ALA A 147 -13.81 -20.79 11.04
C ALA A 147 -14.41 -20.69 9.62
N ARG A 148 -13.60 -20.42 8.60
CA ARG A 148 -14.06 -20.28 7.21
C ARG A 148 -14.62 -21.61 6.68
N HIS A 149 -15.81 -21.55 6.09
CA HIS A 149 -16.47 -22.74 5.51
C HIS A 149 -16.12 -22.98 4.03
N SER A 150 -15.70 -21.96 3.29
CA SER A 150 -15.37 -22.11 1.86
C SER A 150 -14.03 -22.85 1.66
N PRO A 151 -13.92 -23.79 0.70
CA PRO A 151 -12.64 -24.38 0.31
C PRO A 151 -11.86 -23.53 -0.70
N ALA A 152 -12.47 -22.50 -1.28
CA ALA A 152 -11.87 -21.70 -2.34
C ALA A 152 -10.58 -20.98 -1.89
N PRO A 153 -9.62 -20.78 -2.79
CA PRO A 153 -8.32 -20.19 -2.44
C PRO A 153 -8.44 -18.69 -2.12
N LEU A 154 -7.43 -18.11 -1.46
CA LEU A 154 -7.41 -16.72 -1.02
C LEU A 154 -6.31 -15.93 -1.72
N ASN A 155 -6.54 -14.66 -2.02
CA ASN A 155 -5.46 -13.71 -2.22
C ASN A 155 -5.09 -13.08 -0.85
N LEU A 156 -3.80 -13.00 -0.54
CA LEU A 156 -3.30 -12.61 0.78
C LEU A 156 -2.31 -11.46 0.68
N GLY A 157 -2.42 -10.53 1.62
CA GLY A 157 -1.44 -9.48 1.87
C GLY A 157 -0.80 -9.66 3.25
N CYS A 158 0.34 -8.99 3.43
CA CYS A 158 1.07 -9.00 4.69
C CYS A 158 1.62 -7.61 4.99
N VAL A 159 1.48 -7.18 6.25
CA VAL A 159 2.27 -6.07 6.80
C VAL A 159 3.27 -6.61 7.79
N ILE A 160 4.54 -6.25 7.62
CA ILE A 160 5.65 -6.63 8.48
C ILE A 160 6.23 -5.36 9.10
N ALA A 161 6.60 -5.41 10.36
CA ALA A 161 7.36 -4.35 11.00
C ALA A 161 8.31 -4.93 12.05
N ARG A 162 9.36 -4.18 12.38
CA ARG A 162 10.08 -4.37 13.63
C ARG A 162 9.62 -3.26 14.56
N ASP A 163 9.07 -3.65 15.70
CA ASP A 163 8.54 -2.70 16.65
C ASP A 163 9.68 -2.07 17.48
N ALA A 164 9.32 -1.15 18.36
CA ALA A 164 10.29 -0.47 19.21
C ALA A 164 10.99 -1.42 20.22
N ASP A 165 10.35 -2.54 20.57
CA ASP A 165 10.86 -3.54 21.50
C ASP A 165 11.72 -4.61 20.77
N ASP A 166 12.18 -4.29 19.55
CA ASP A 166 12.94 -5.16 18.66
C ASP A 166 12.20 -6.46 18.26
N ALA A 167 10.89 -6.52 18.50
CA ALA A 167 10.06 -7.66 18.17
C ALA A 167 9.53 -7.56 16.74
N LEU A 168 9.44 -8.71 16.09
CA LEU A 168 8.97 -8.80 14.72
C LEU A 168 7.44 -8.95 14.72
N ARG A 169 6.77 -8.03 14.03
CA ARG A 169 5.31 -7.92 13.95
C ARG A 169 4.83 -8.32 12.56
N VAL A 170 3.70 -9.02 12.52
CA VAL A 170 3.08 -9.48 11.26
C VAL A 170 1.57 -9.35 11.32
N CYS A 171 0.99 -8.68 10.34
CA CYS A 171 -0.44 -8.70 10.08
C CYS A 171 -0.71 -9.36 8.72
N LEU A 172 -1.23 -10.58 8.73
CA LEU A 172 -1.80 -11.20 7.52
C LEU A 172 -3.22 -10.71 7.32
N HIS A 173 -3.58 -10.38 6.09
CA HIS A 173 -4.94 -9.97 5.74
C HIS A 173 -5.36 -10.60 4.41
N PRO A 174 -6.58 -11.16 4.30
CA PRO A 174 -7.11 -11.66 3.05
C PRO A 174 -7.74 -10.53 2.22
N LYS A 175 -7.65 -10.64 0.91
CA LYS A 175 -8.44 -9.80 0.00
C LYS A 175 -9.91 -10.05 0.22
N ALA A 176 -10.68 -8.97 0.32
CA ALA A 176 -12.09 -9.02 0.68
C ALA A 176 -13.03 -8.88 -0.50
N VAL A 177 -12.60 -8.22 -1.58
CA VAL A 177 -13.42 -7.96 -2.76
C VAL A 177 -12.72 -8.54 -3.97
N ARG A 178 -13.34 -9.50 -4.68
CA ARG A 178 -12.79 -9.99 -5.96
C ARG A 178 -12.69 -8.85 -6.96
N SER A 179 -11.57 -8.79 -7.69
CA SER A 179 -11.44 -7.84 -8.77
C SER A 179 -12.34 -8.25 -9.93
N ARG A 180 -12.98 -7.28 -10.58
CA ARG A 180 -13.57 -7.48 -11.93
C ARG A 180 -12.67 -6.94 -13.04
N PHE A 181 -11.55 -6.31 -12.66
CA PHE A 181 -10.53 -5.75 -13.56
C PHE A 181 -9.40 -6.76 -13.74
N GLU A 182 -9.76 -8.04 -13.74
CA GLU A 182 -8.82 -9.15 -13.79
C GLU A 182 -8.05 -9.12 -15.10
N VAL A 183 -6.77 -9.43 -15.01
CA VAL A 183 -5.95 -9.81 -16.14
C VAL A 183 -5.83 -11.33 -16.12
N ASP A 184 -5.69 -11.98 -17.28
CA ASP A 184 -5.68 -13.45 -17.37
C ASP A 184 -4.65 -14.11 -16.42
N VAL A 185 -3.51 -13.45 -16.18
CA VAL A 185 -2.44 -13.92 -15.30
C VAL A 185 -2.75 -13.77 -13.79
N LEU A 186 -3.82 -13.06 -13.44
CA LEU A 186 -4.26 -12.75 -12.07
C LEU A 186 -5.79 -12.88 -11.96
N ALA A 187 -6.36 -13.92 -12.55
CA ALA A 187 -7.80 -14.18 -12.44
C ALA A 187 -8.21 -14.57 -11.00
N GLU A 188 -9.24 -13.91 -10.48
CA GLU A 188 -9.76 -14.07 -9.12
C GLU A 188 -11.19 -14.60 -9.09
N ASN A 189 -11.78 -14.95 -10.24
CA ASN A 189 -13.14 -15.48 -10.36
C ASN A 189 -13.42 -16.64 -9.38
N HIS A 190 -12.40 -17.44 -9.08
CA HIS A 190 -12.46 -18.60 -8.19
C HIS A 190 -11.95 -18.35 -6.75
N MET A 191 -11.61 -17.11 -6.41
CA MET A 191 -11.14 -16.73 -5.07
C MET A 191 -12.30 -16.70 -4.06
N ALA A 192 -12.04 -17.09 -2.81
CA ALA A 192 -12.89 -16.75 -1.68
C ALA A 192 -12.65 -15.30 -1.24
N GLU A 193 -13.74 -14.55 -1.07
CA GLU A 193 -13.70 -13.22 -0.48
C GLU A 193 -13.49 -13.29 1.05
N GLY A 194 -12.50 -12.53 1.53
CA GLY A 194 -12.14 -12.46 2.93
C GLY A 194 -13.07 -11.58 3.77
N SER A 195 -13.45 -12.06 4.95
CA SER A 195 -14.20 -11.30 5.96
C SER A 195 -13.37 -11.01 7.22
N LEU A 196 -12.09 -10.68 7.04
CA LEU A 196 -11.19 -10.27 8.14
C LEU A 196 -10.79 -8.80 8.00
N LEU A 197 -11.36 -7.94 8.82
CA LEU A 197 -11.09 -6.50 8.78
C LEU A 197 -9.83 -6.17 9.56
N SER A 198 -8.78 -5.73 8.87
CA SER A 198 -7.46 -5.53 9.48
C SER A 198 -7.10 -4.06 9.66
N VAL A 199 -6.65 -3.68 10.85
CA VAL A 199 -6.19 -2.32 11.18
C VAL A 199 -4.98 -2.38 12.10
N ILE A 200 -3.98 -1.54 11.82
CA ILE A 200 -2.74 -1.47 12.58
C ILE A 200 -2.56 -0.05 13.12
N THR A 201 -2.53 0.11 14.44
CA THR A 201 -2.17 1.39 15.08
C THR A 201 -0.72 1.35 15.54
N LEU A 202 0.13 2.15 14.89
CA LEU A 202 1.51 2.41 15.29
C LEU A 202 1.50 3.46 16.40
N ARG A 203 1.98 3.08 17.60
CA ARG A 203 2.04 3.92 18.78
C ARG A 203 3.48 4.33 19.07
N PRO A 204 3.87 5.59 18.82
CA PRO A 204 5.23 6.04 19.12
C PRO A 204 5.59 5.88 20.60
N ARG A 205 6.83 5.49 20.89
CA ARG A 205 7.37 5.54 22.26
C ARG A 205 7.43 6.97 22.80
N ASP A 206 7.86 7.91 21.96
CA ASP A 206 7.75 9.34 22.26
C ASP A 206 6.29 9.78 22.18
N LYS A 207 5.63 9.88 23.33
CA LYS A 207 4.21 10.26 23.45
C LYS A 207 3.90 11.67 22.93
N ARG A 208 4.90 12.49 22.60
CA ARG A 208 4.71 13.79 21.94
C ARG A 208 4.40 13.65 20.44
N LEU A 209 4.67 12.49 19.86
CA LEU A 209 4.35 12.17 18.47
C LEU A 209 2.96 11.51 18.38
N PRO A 210 2.16 11.87 17.37
CA PRO A 210 0.84 11.27 17.18
C PRO A 210 0.97 9.80 16.76
N SER A 211 0.01 8.98 17.21
CA SER A 211 -0.16 7.61 16.70
C SER A 211 -0.59 7.63 15.24
N LEU A 212 -0.19 6.61 14.48
CA LEU A 212 -0.58 6.44 13.08
C LEU A 212 -1.44 5.19 12.95
N THR A 213 -2.61 5.31 12.35
CA THR A 213 -3.45 4.15 12.02
C THR A 213 -3.35 3.82 10.54
N LEU A 214 -2.98 2.58 10.24
CA LEU A 214 -2.89 2.03 8.90
C LEU A 214 -4.04 1.04 8.65
N GLN A 215 -4.65 1.10 7.47
CA GLN A 215 -5.49 0.03 6.95
C GLN A 215 -4.82 -0.58 5.71
N PRO A 216 -4.28 -1.80 5.80
CA PRO A 216 -3.76 -2.49 4.63
C PRO A 216 -4.88 -3.17 3.85
N ILE A 217 -4.86 -2.99 2.53
CA ILE A 217 -5.89 -3.52 1.62
C ILE A 217 -5.27 -3.95 0.28
N LEU A 218 -5.97 -4.83 -0.45
CA LEU A 218 -5.54 -5.32 -1.76
C LEU A 218 -6.49 -4.85 -2.87
N CYS A 219 -5.96 -4.08 -3.82
CA CYS A 219 -6.58 -3.78 -5.10
C CYS A 219 -8.06 -3.35 -5.01
N SER A 220 -8.99 -4.21 -5.43
CA SER A 220 -10.45 -3.98 -5.41
C SER A 220 -11.05 -3.81 -4.02
N ASP A 221 -10.32 -4.11 -2.94
CA ASP A 221 -10.72 -3.79 -1.57
C ASP A 221 -10.93 -2.27 -1.35
N ALA A 222 -10.29 -1.44 -2.17
CA ALA A 222 -10.49 0.01 -2.15
C ALA A 222 -11.85 0.43 -2.75
N LEU A 223 -12.53 -0.49 -3.45
CA LEU A 223 -13.68 -0.19 -4.29
C LEU A 223 -14.98 -0.67 -3.64
N ASP A 224 -16.06 -0.01 -4.00
CA ASP A 224 -17.43 -0.38 -3.63
C ASP A 224 -18.07 -1.14 -4.81
N LEU A 225 -17.57 -2.35 -5.08
CA LEU A 225 -18.05 -3.19 -6.17
C LEU A 225 -19.22 -4.06 -5.70
N GLN A 226 -20.26 -4.15 -6.53
CA GLN A 226 -21.26 -5.20 -6.37
C GLN A 226 -20.58 -6.56 -6.56
N THR A 227 -20.65 -7.38 -5.52
CA THR A 227 -20.05 -8.70 -5.42
C THR A 227 -21.10 -9.64 -4.82
N ASP A 228 -20.88 -10.95 -4.90
CA ASP A 228 -21.83 -11.94 -4.35
C ASP A 228 -21.85 -11.93 -2.80
N ARG A 229 -20.94 -11.21 -2.16
CA ARG A 229 -20.94 -11.01 -0.70
C ARG A 229 -22.11 -10.12 -0.26
N PRO A 230 -22.78 -10.47 0.85
CA PRO A 230 -23.79 -9.62 1.46
C PRO A 230 -23.17 -8.42 2.21
N ASP A 231 -21.90 -8.51 2.59
CA ASP A 231 -21.23 -7.55 3.47
C ASP A 231 -20.64 -6.37 2.69
N ALA A 232 -20.53 -5.22 3.36
CA ALA A 232 -19.90 -4.03 2.77
C ALA A 232 -18.40 -4.22 2.49
N ALA A 233 -17.87 -3.50 1.48
CA ALA A 233 -16.44 -3.45 1.18
C ALA A 233 -15.61 -2.93 2.38
N PRO A 234 -14.31 -3.28 2.49
CA PRO A 234 -13.48 -3.01 3.67
C PRO A 234 -13.48 -1.57 4.17
N LEU A 235 -13.40 -0.59 3.26
CA LEU A 235 -13.41 0.82 3.64
C LEU A 235 -14.74 1.20 4.29
N VAL A 236 -15.86 0.73 3.76
CA VAL A 236 -17.20 0.98 4.33
C VAL A 236 -17.41 0.20 5.62
N ALA A 237 -17.01 -1.07 5.64
CA ALA A 237 -17.12 -1.96 6.80
C ALA A 237 -16.43 -1.36 8.03
N LEU A 238 -15.26 -0.75 7.86
CA LEU A 238 -14.55 -0.12 8.97
C LEU A 238 -15.30 1.07 9.59
N ASN A 239 -16.20 1.73 8.86
CA ASN A 239 -17.04 2.78 9.41
C ASN A 239 -18.30 2.21 10.10
N ARG A 240 -18.92 1.20 9.49
CA ARG A 240 -20.21 0.64 9.95
C ARG A 240 -20.07 -0.41 11.05
N GLU A 241 -18.95 -1.13 11.06
CA GLU A 241 -18.78 -2.38 11.81
C GLU A 241 -17.50 -2.34 12.66
N ALA A 242 -17.01 -1.14 12.98
CA ALA A 242 -15.77 -0.95 13.73
C ALA A 242 -15.72 -1.73 15.06
N SER A 243 -16.86 -2.03 15.68
CA SER A 243 -16.96 -2.81 16.92
C SER A 243 -16.36 -4.21 16.82
N VAL A 244 -16.24 -4.79 15.61
CA VAL A 244 -15.56 -6.09 15.43
C VAL A 244 -14.06 -6.02 15.79
N LEU A 245 -13.47 -4.81 15.79
CA LEU A 245 -12.08 -4.53 16.16
C LEU A 245 -11.86 -4.40 17.68
N GLY A 246 -12.91 -4.54 18.49
CA GLY A 246 -12.89 -4.44 19.95
C GLY A 246 -13.71 -3.26 20.48
N GLU A 247 -13.66 -3.07 21.81
CA GLU A 247 -14.45 -2.06 22.53
C GLU A 247 -14.07 -0.61 22.18
N ASP A 248 -12.82 -0.37 21.80
CA ASP A 248 -12.27 0.94 21.47
C ASP A 248 -11.59 0.91 20.08
N PRO A 249 -12.36 0.86 18.98
CA PRO A 249 -11.80 0.83 17.64
C PRO A 249 -11.21 2.19 17.24
N PRO A 250 -10.16 2.25 16.40
CA PRO A 250 -9.53 3.52 16.04
C PRO A 250 -10.51 4.50 15.37
N ASP A 251 -10.68 5.68 15.96
CA ASP A 251 -11.56 6.75 15.46
C ASP A 251 -11.22 7.25 14.05
N HIS A 252 -10.00 6.98 13.59
CA HIS A 252 -9.53 7.40 12.28
C HIS A 252 -8.45 6.47 11.73
N VAL A 253 -8.41 6.38 10.39
CA VAL A 253 -7.34 5.77 9.59
C VAL A 253 -6.52 6.87 8.94
N ASP A 254 -5.25 6.98 9.31
CA ASP A 254 -4.35 8.00 8.77
C ASP A 254 -3.87 7.65 7.35
N VAL A 255 -3.62 6.35 7.12
CA VAL A 255 -3.09 5.86 5.85
C VAL A 255 -3.80 4.57 5.45
N VAL A 256 -4.28 4.54 4.22
CA VAL A 256 -4.69 3.32 3.54
C VAL A 256 -3.52 2.89 2.66
N THR A 257 -2.96 1.71 2.91
CA THR A 257 -1.89 1.17 2.05
C THR A 257 -2.48 0.15 1.10
N LEU A 258 -2.33 0.43 -0.19
CA LEU A 258 -2.98 -0.29 -1.28
C LEU A 258 -1.92 -0.98 -2.14
N ALA A 259 -1.86 -2.30 -2.04
CA ALA A 259 -1.11 -3.14 -2.96
C ALA A 259 -2.06 -3.52 -4.11
N THR A 260 -1.73 -3.18 -5.35
CA THR A 260 -2.61 -3.41 -6.50
C THR A 260 -1.85 -3.95 -7.71
N CYS A 261 -2.58 -4.52 -8.64
CA CYS A 261 -2.12 -4.91 -9.97
C CYS A 261 -3.07 -4.40 -11.08
N THR A 262 -3.87 -3.37 -10.80
CA THR A 262 -4.92 -2.91 -11.72
C THR A 262 -4.33 -2.24 -12.96
N PRO A 263 -4.71 -2.67 -14.18
CA PRO A 263 -4.38 -1.98 -15.42
C PRO A 263 -4.89 -0.54 -15.45
N GLN A 264 -4.12 0.38 -16.03
CA GLN A 264 -4.46 1.80 -16.07
C GLN A 264 -4.71 2.26 -17.52
N PRO A 265 -5.89 2.80 -17.85
CA PRO A 265 -6.19 3.20 -19.22
C PRO A 265 -5.21 4.30 -19.70
N SER A 266 -4.69 4.11 -20.93
CA SER A 266 -3.93 5.15 -21.64
C SER A 266 -4.89 6.14 -22.29
N LEU A 267 -4.60 7.44 -22.19
CA LEU A 267 -5.37 8.47 -22.89
C LEU A 267 -5.01 8.60 -24.38
N ASP A 268 -3.81 8.19 -24.77
CA ASP A 268 -3.34 8.27 -26.15
C ASP A 268 -2.65 6.95 -26.53
N VAL A 269 -3.31 6.19 -27.40
CA VAL A 269 -2.85 4.87 -27.88
C VAL A 269 -1.62 5.01 -28.80
N HIS A 270 -1.37 6.20 -29.36
CA HIS A 270 -0.40 6.40 -30.43
C HIS A 270 0.88 7.18 -30.05
N LYS A 271 1.02 7.67 -28.81
CA LYS A 271 2.18 8.50 -28.41
C LYS A 271 2.68 8.28 -26.97
N GLY A 272 2.57 7.06 -26.43
CA GLY A 272 3.04 6.81 -25.04
C GLY A 272 2.41 7.76 -24.03
N GLY A 273 1.10 8.00 -24.19
CA GLY A 273 0.38 9.10 -23.54
C GLY A 273 0.35 9.06 -22.01
N ARG A 274 -0.09 10.17 -21.42
CA ARG A 274 -0.39 10.26 -19.97
C ARG A 274 -1.39 9.16 -19.59
N ARG A 275 -1.08 8.41 -18.52
CA ARG A 275 -2.00 7.40 -17.96
C ARG A 275 -2.94 8.05 -16.95
N ASN A 276 -4.09 7.43 -16.75
CA ASN A 276 -5.05 7.82 -15.72
C ASN A 276 -5.29 6.70 -14.75
N TRP A 277 -5.46 7.07 -13.47
CA TRP A 277 -6.06 6.16 -12.52
C TRP A 277 -7.45 5.73 -13.02
N HIS A 278 -7.71 4.44 -12.91
CA HIS A 278 -8.99 3.84 -13.26
C HIS A 278 -10.15 4.63 -12.62
N PRO A 279 -11.23 4.97 -13.36
CA PRO A 279 -12.31 5.84 -12.86
C PRO A 279 -12.88 5.43 -11.51
N GLU A 280 -13.09 4.13 -11.28
CA GLU A 280 -13.63 3.57 -10.04
C GLU A 280 -12.71 3.83 -8.85
N PHE A 281 -11.39 3.69 -9.02
CA PHE A 281 -10.42 4.02 -7.95
C PHE A 281 -10.44 5.52 -7.65
N ARG A 282 -10.48 6.37 -8.69
CA ARG A 282 -10.60 7.82 -8.51
C ARG A 282 -11.86 8.19 -7.73
N GLN A 283 -13.00 7.60 -8.08
CA GLN A 283 -14.26 7.82 -7.37
C GLN A 283 -14.22 7.29 -5.94
N ALA A 284 -13.62 6.12 -5.71
CA ALA A 284 -13.50 5.54 -4.38
C ALA A 284 -12.69 6.43 -3.43
N PHE A 285 -11.55 6.96 -3.89
CA PHE A 285 -10.72 7.86 -3.07
C PHE A 285 -11.42 9.20 -2.79
N ILE A 286 -12.16 9.75 -3.75
CA ILE A 286 -12.99 10.94 -3.53
C ILE A 286 -14.08 10.64 -2.49
N ARG A 287 -14.81 9.53 -2.64
CA ARG A 287 -15.86 9.14 -1.69
C ARG A 287 -15.31 8.95 -0.29
N ALA A 288 -14.17 8.29 -0.16
CA ALA A 288 -13.48 8.13 1.12
C ALA A 288 -13.15 9.47 1.77
N ALA A 289 -12.76 10.48 0.96
CA ALA A 289 -12.42 11.81 1.41
C ALA A 289 -13.63 12.73 1.73
N SER A 290 -14.80 12.50 1.12
CA SER A 290 -15.89 13.50 1.12
C SER A 290 -17.29 13.00 1.51
N SER A 291 -17.49 11.71 1.77
CA SER A 291 -18.82 11.13 2.01
C SER A 291 -19.04 10.74 3.48
N GLY A 292 -20.23 11.03 4.02
CA GLY A 292 -20.66 10.67 5.38
C GLY A 292 -20.94 9.18 5.61
N GLY A 293 -20.26 8.29 4.90
CA GLY A 293 -20.17 6.87 5.23
C GLY A 293 -18.72 6.39 5.36
N PHE A 294 -17.77 7.33 5.33
CA PHE A 294 -16.33 7.13 5.37
C PHE A 294 -15.67 8.06 6.39
N GLU A 295 -16.35 8.36 7.50
CA GLU A 295 -15.89 9.31 8.51
C GLU A 295 -14.50 8.96 9.07
N ARG A 296 -14.21 7.68 9.27
CA ARG A 296 -12.88 7.20 9.70
C ARG A 296 -11.81 7.40 8.63
N HIS A 297 -12.16 7.67 7.38
CA HIS A 297 -11.24 7.79 6.23
C HIS A 297 -11.20 9.18 5.57
N HIS A 298 -12.02 10.14 6.01
CA HIS A 298 -12.17 11.44 5.35
C HIS A 298 -10.86 12.24 5.18
N ARG A 299 -9.81 11.87 5.94
CA ARG A 299 -8.46 12.46 5.93
C ARG A 299 -7.35 11.43 5.67
N SER A 300 -7.69 10.23 5.22
CA SER A 300 -6.69 9.21 4.92
C SER A 300 -5.87 9.58 3.70
N VAL A 301 -4.57 9.34 3.76
CA VAL A 301 -3.71 9.27 2.57
C VAL A 301 -3.77 7.85 2.03
N PHE A 302 -3.92 7.70 0.73
CA PHE A 302 -3.81 6.39 0.09
C PHE A 302 -2.41 6.25 -0.50
N VAL A 303 -1.62 5.29 -0.02
CA VAL A 303 -0.28 4.98 -0.54
C VAL A 303 -0.41 3.74 -1.42
N VAL A 304 -0.09 3.87 -2.71
CA VAL A 304 -0.47 2.88 -3.73
C VAL A 304 0.76 2.36 -4.47
N ALA A 305 0.90 1.05 -4.54
CA ALA A 305 1.94 0.38 -5.32
C ALA A 305 1.33 -0.54 -6.37
N ASN A 306 1.81 -0.43 -7.61
CA ASN A 306 1.33 -1.18 -8.76
C ASN A 306 2.52 -1.74 -9.56
N PHE A 307 2.27 -2.60 -10.54
CA PHE A 307 3.25 -2.96 -11.58
C PHE A 307 3.26 -1.87 -12.65
N LEU A 308 4.36 -1.63 -13.35
CA LEU A 308 4.39 -0.73 -14.51
C LEU A 308 3.70 -1.35 -15.73
N ASP A 309 3.86 -2.65 -15.93
CA ASP A 309 3.30 -3.46 -17.01
C ASP A 309 2.82 -4.82 -16.47
N VAL A 310 1.66 -5.25 -16.92
CA VAL A 310 1.08 -6.56 -16.63
C VAL A 310 0.70 -7.21 -17.96
N LEU A 311 1.60 -8.07 -18.45
CA LEU A 311 1.50 -8.75 -19.74
C LEU A 311 0.21 -9.59 -19.83
N GLY A 312 -0.43 -9.56 -21.01
CA GLY A 312 -1.63 -10.37 -21.30
C GLY A 312 -2.97 -9.64 -21.17
N SER A 313 -3.00 -8.36 -20.78
CA SER A 313 -4.23 -7.56 -20.84
C SER A 313 -4.32 -6.74 -22.13
N ALA A 314 -5.53 -6.62 -22.69
CA ALA A 314 -5.81 -5.69 -23.78
C ALA A 314 -5.61 -4.25 -23.26
N GLY A 315 -4.38 -3.74 -23.36
CA GLY A 315 -3.95 -2.50 -22.72
C GLY A 315 -2.95 -2.66 -21.57
N GLY A 316 -2.11 -3.71 -21.55
CA GLY A 316 -1.01 -4.12 -20.63
C GLY A 316 -0.33 -3.11 -19.69
N LEU A 317 -0.43 -1.83 -19.98
CA LEU A 317 0.19 -0.74 -19.24
C LEU A 317 -0.55 -0.48 -17.91
N SER A 318 0.16 -0.67 -16.80
CA SER A 318 -0.32 -0.39 -15.44
C SER A 318 0.34 0.89 -14.89
N GLY A 319 0.91 0.87 -13.70
CA GLY A 319 1.76 1.92 -13.15
C GLY A 319 1.02 2.86 -12.21
N LEU A 320 1.47 4.11 -12.18
CA LEU A 320 0.96 5.18 -11.30
C LEU A 320 1.17 4.91 -9.81
N SER A 321 2.21 4.15 -9.44
CA SER A 321 2.59 3.98 -8.03
C SER A 321 2.92 5.34 -7.40
N GLY A 322 2.39 5.59 -6.21
CA GLY A 322 2.51 6.86 -5.50
C GLY A 322 1.45 7.05 -4.43
N LEU A 323 0.73 8.17 -4.45
CA LEU A 323 -0.29 8.46 -3.45
C LEU A 323 -1.48 9.25 -3.98
N PHE A 324 -2.59 9.17 -3.24
CA PHE A 324 -3.66 10.16 -3.21
C PHE A 324 -3.74 10.83 -1.85
N GLN A 325 -3.89 12.15 -1.84
CA GLN A 325 -4.03 12.97 -0.63
C GLN A 325 -5.25 13.89 -0.72
N PRO A 326 -6.15 13.88 0.29
CA PRO A 326 -7.39 14.68 0.31
C PRO A 326 -7.14 16.10 0.82
N THR A 327 -6.19 16.82 0.23
CA THR A 327 -5.87 18.21 0.57
C THR A 327 -5.54 19.02 -0.68
N ALA A 328 -5.36 20.33 -0.54
CA ALA A 328 -4.76 21.12 -1.62
C ALA A 328 -3.36 20.58 -1.95
N ALA A 329 -3.03 20.58 -3.25
CA ALA A 329 -1.70 20.18 -3.73
C ALA A 329 -0.67 21.25 -3.35
N ALA A 330 0.53 20.85 -2.93
CA ALA A 330 1.69 21.74 -3.00
C ALA A 330 2.25 21.65 -4.41
N ILE A 331 2.39 22.80 -5.04
CA ILE A 331 2.46 22.90 -6.48
C ILE A 331 3.91 23.16 -6.89
N ALA A 332 4.69 22.07 -6.97
CA ALA A 332 5.94 21.92 -7.73
C ALA A 332 6.54 20.56 -7.36
N HIS A 333 6.56 19.61 -8.29
CA HIS A 333 7.19 18.32 -8.09
C HIS A 333 8.28 18.08 -9.14
N PRO A 334 9.28 17.23 -8.86
CA PRO A 334 10.26 16.83 -9.87
C PRO A 334 9.58 16.26 -11.12
N ASN A 335 10.26 16.37 -12.26
CA ASN A 335 9.76 15.93 -13.57
C ASN A 335 9.43 14.42 -13.65
N PHE A 336 9.87 13.58 -12.71
CA PHE A 336 9.48 12.17 -12.64
C PHE A 336 8.17 11.92 -11.89
N VAL A 337 7.58 12.95 -11.30
CA VAL A 337 6.29 12.89 -10.62
C VAL A 337 5.21 13.44 -11.55
N TRP A 338 4.15 12.66 -11.71
CA TRP A 338 2.93 13.03 -12.39
C TRP A 338 1.90 13.45 -11.34
N THR A 339 1.20 14.56 -11.59
CA THR A 339 0.19 15.08 -10.68
C THR A 339 -1.14 15.32 -11.37
N GLN A 340 -2.20 14.86 -10.73
CA GLN A 340 -3.58 15.06 -11.13
C GLN A 340 -4.40 15.46 -9.92
N ALA A 341 -5.11 16.57 -9.99
CA ALA A 341 -5.90 17.09 -8.88
C ALA A 341 -7.40 17.05 -9.18
N TYR A 342 -8.17 16.67 -8.18
CA TYR A 342 -9.61 16.80 -8.14
C TYR A 342 -9.98 18.10 -7.44
N GLY A 343 -10.93 18.83 -8.00
CA GLY A 343 -11.26 20.14 -7.50
C GLY A 343 -12.27 20.86 -8.37
N ARG A 344 -12.29 22.18 -8.27
CA ARG A 344 -13.21 23.05 -9.02
C ARG A 344 -12.57 24.41 -9.31
N PRO A 345 -13.07 25.14 -10.32
CA PRO A 345 -12.73 26.55 -10.49
C PRO A 345 -13.11 27.39 -9.24
N ASP A 346 -12.30 28.39 -8.93
CA ASP A 346 -12.54 29.37 -7.87
C ASP A 346 -13.75 30.25 -8.19
N GLN A 347 -13.97 30.52 -9.49
CA GLN A 347 -15.14 31.21 -10.02
C GLN A 347 -15.60 30.56 -11.34
N PRO A 348 -16.92 30.50 -11.61
CA PRO A 348 -18.02 30.88 -10.71
C PRO A 348 -18.24 29.87 -9.57
N ARG A 349 -18.71 30.36 -8.42
CA ARG A 349 -19.11 29.48 -7.31
C ARG A 349 -20.24 28.56 -7.77
N GLY A 350 -20.01 27.25 -7.74
CA GLY A 350 -20.99 26.25 -8.19
C GLY A 350 -20.58 25.45 -9.43
N ALA A 351 -19.44 25.78 -10.06
CA ALA A 351 -18.87 24.96 -11.13
C ALA A 351 -18.64 23.51 -10.68
N GLU A 352 -18.92 22.57 -11.59
CA GLU A 352 -18.78 21.15 -11.33
C GLU A 352 -17.33 20.77 -10.98
N ARG A 353 -17.19 19.81 -10.07
CA ARG A 353 -15.88 19.27 -9.73
C ARG A 353 -15.39 18.34 -10.83
N ALA A 354 -14.11 18.43 -11.16
CA ALA A 354 -13.50 17.59 -12.18
C ALA A 354 -12.06 17.22 -11.80
N TRP A 355 -11.51 16.24 -12.53
CA TRP A 355 -10.07 15.95 -12.50
C TRP A 355 -9.34 16.84 -13.50
N ARG A 356 -8.22 17.44 -13.08
CA ARG A 356 -7.33 18.25 -13.91
C ARG A 356 -5.89 17.81 -13.71
N TYR A 357 -5.11 17.87 -14.78
CA TYR A 357 -3.67 17.68 -14.70
C TYR A 357 -3.00 18.95 -14.24
N ALA A 358 -1.86 18.77 -13.58
CA ALA A 358 -0.86 19.83 -13.54
C ALA A 358 -0.32 20.11 -14.96
N GLY A 359 0.06 21.36 -15.19
CA GLY A 359 0.84 21.81 -16.34
C GLY A 359 2.23 21.18 -16.36
N GLU A 360 3.00 21.47 -17.40
CA GLU A 360 4.37 20.96 -17.55
C GLU A 360 5.32 21.46 -16.46
N ASP A 361 5.06 22.67 -15.95
CA ASP A 361 5.73 23.28 -14.81
C ASP A 361 5.29 22.69 -13.45
N GLY A 362 4.40 21.68 -13.47
CA GLY A 362 3.77 21.12 -12.28
C GLY A 362 2.68 22.02 -11.68
N SER A 363 2.32 23.13 -12.34
CA SER A 363 1.34 24.07 -11.82
C SER A 363 -0.11 23.65 -12.08
N MET A 364 -1.00 23.82 -11.11
CA MET A 364 -2.44 23.68 -11.37
C MET A 364 -2.93 24.88 -12.18
N PRO A 365 -3.95 24.70 -13.06
CA PRO A 365 -4.53 25.81 -13.81
C PRO A 365 -4.89 26.99 -12.89
N LEU A 366 -4.63 28.22 -13.35
CA LEU A 366 -4.92 29.43 -12.58
C LEU A 366 -6.41 29.46 -12.17
N GLY A 367 -6.68 29.80 -10.91
CA GLY A 367 -8.04 29.83 -10.38
C GLY A 367 -8.65 28.44 -10.16
N TRP A 368 -7.83 27.41 -10.00
CA TRP A 368 -8.29 26.06 -9.63
C TRP A 368 -8.08 25.78 -8.15
N ARG A 369 -9.17 25.44 -7.45
CA ARG A 369 -9.14 24.96 -6.07
C ARG A 369 -9.10 23.45 -6.05
N THR A 370 -8.04 22.90 -5.47
CA THR A 370 -7.86 21.46 -5.27
C THR A 370 -8.50 21.00 -3.96
N ASP A 371 -9.36 19.97 -4.06
CA ASP A 371 -9.97 19.25 -2.93
C ASP A 371 -9.20 17.94 -2.62
N GLY A 372 -8.43 17.42 -3.57
CA GLY A 372 -7.50 16.29 -3.38
C GLY A 372 -6.62 16.07 -4.61
N PHE A 373 -5.50 15.38 -4.48
CA PHE A 373 -4.59 15.15 -5.61
C PHE A 373 -3.91 13.79 -5.55
N PHE A 374 -3.59 13.28 -6.74
CA PHE A 374 -2.63 12.22 -6.95
C PHE A 374 -1.25 12.78 -7.23
N ALA A 375 -0.25 12.12 -6.67
CA ALA A 375 1.12 12.23 -7.12
C ALA A 375 1.68 10.83 -7.32
N ALA A 376 2.13 10.51 -8.52
CA ALA A 376 2.57 9.18 -8.89
C ALA A 376 3.80 9.23 -9.78
N LEU A 377 4.49 8.10 -9.94
CA LEU A 377 5.55 7.98 -10.92
C LEU A 377 5.01 8.23 -12.33
N GLN A 378 5.73 9.07 -13.07
CA GLN A 378 5.52 9.19 -14.50
C GLN A 378 5.89 7.87 -15.17
N PRO A 379 5.01 7.29 -16.01
CA PRO A 379 5.27 5.98 -16.61
C PRO A 379 6.59 5.86 -17.38
N HIS A 380 7.11 6.97 -17.94
CA HIS A 380 8.29 6.98 -18.81
C HIS A 380 9.48 7.80 -18.27
N SER A 381 9.45 8.28 -17.03
CA SER A 381 10.37 9.34 -16.61
C SER A 381 11.84 8.93 -16.49
N THR A 382 12.22 7.65 -16.40
CA THR A 382 13.64 7.27 -16.25
C THR A 382 13.94 5.78 -16.60
N GLY A 383 14.42 5.52 -17.82
CA GLY A 383 15.29 4.39 -18.22
C GLY A 383 14.83 2.93 -18.01
N ASP A 384 15.56 2.00 -18.64
CA ASP A 384 15.32 0.54 -18.71
C ASP A 384 15.56 -0.21 -17.38
N GLY A 385 15.04 0.30 -16.26
CA GLY A 385 15.11 -0.37 -14.97
C GLY A 385 14.14 -1.55 -14.85
N VAL A 386 14.54 -2.59 -14.13
CA VAL A 386 13.66 -3.73 -13.80
C VAL A 386 12.60 -3.37 -12.75
N ALA A 387 12.82 -2.29 -11.99
CA ALA A 387 11.88 -1.75 -11.03
C ALA A 387 12.20 -0.27 -10.72
N ARG A 388 11.22 0.44 -10.18
CA ARG A 388 11.35 1.82 -9.70
C ARG A 388 10.84 1.93 -8.28
N MET A 389 11.35 2.88 -7.53
CA MET A 389 10.92 3.15 -6.16
C MET A 389 10.74 4.65 -5.98
N PHE A 390 9.51 5.05 -5.66
CA PHE A 390 9.16 6.44 -5.39
C PHE A 390 9.12 6.67 -3.88
N GLY A 391 10.04 7.50 -3.40
CA GLY A 391 10.05 8.00 -2.02
C GLY A 391 9.47 9.39 -1.93
N PHE A 392 8.66 9.65 -0.90
CA PHE A 392 8.12 10.98 -0.61
C PHE A 392 7.93 11.19 0.90
N THR A 393 8.00 12.45 1.31
CA THR A 393 7.77 12.87 2.69
C THR A 393 6.54 13.77 2.77
N LEU A 394 5.60 13.43 3.64
CA LEU A 394 4.53 14.31 4.09
C LEU A 394 4.96 14.99 5.39
N PRO A 395 5.14 16.33 5.41
CA PRO A 395 5.51 17.04 6.64
C PRO A 395 4.51 16.83 7.77
N ARG A 396 3.23 16.69 7.41
CA ARG A 396 2.10 16.39 8.28
C ARG A 396 1.08 15.55 7.53
N LEU A 397 0.44 14.61 8.22
CA LEU A 397 -0.70 13.89 7.65
C LEU A 397 -1.95 14.79 7.64
N PRO A 398 -2.93 14.55 6.75
CA PRO A 398 -4.10 15.42 6.62
C PRO A 398 -4.90 15.57 7.91
N ARG A 399 -4.96 14.55 8.77
CA ARG A 399 -5.59 14.63 10.10
C ARG A 399 -5.01 15.75 10.96
N GLU A 400 -3.72 16.01 10.84
CA GLU A 400 -2.98 17.01 11.63
C GLU A 400 -3.06 18.43 11.05
N LEU A 401 -3.67 18.60 9.88
CA LEU A 401 -3.84 19.92 9.28
C LEU A 401 -4.95 20.68 9.99
N THR A 402 -4.62 21.90 10.43
CA THR A 402 -5.61 22.86 10.92
C THR A 402 -6.15 23.69 9.75
N PRO A 403 -7.36 24.27 9.86
CA PRO A 403 -7.87 25.21 8.86
C PRO A 403 -6.95 26.44 8.64
N TRP A 404 -6.06 26.73 9.60
CA TRP A 404 -5.20 27.91 9.63
C TRP A 404 -3.78 27.66 9.10
N THR A 405 -3.43 26.41 8.84
CA THR A 405 -2.11 26.02 8.33
C THR A 405 -2.20 25.68 6.86
N MET A 406 -1.30 26.25 6.05
CA MET A 406 -1.14 25.83 4.66
C MET A 406 -0.82 24.32 4.62
N PRO A 407 -1.50 23.53 3.77
CA PRO A 407 -1.16 22.14 3.60
C PRO A 407 0.28 22.03 3.12
N GLY A 408 1.15 21.43 3.93
CA GLY A 408 2.44 20.97 3.45
C GLY A 408 2.16 19.79 2.55
N GLY A 409 2.18 19.97 1.23
CA GLY A 409 2.11 18.86 0.29
C GLY A 409 3.39 18.03 0.33
N LEU A 410 3.68 17.30 -0.74
CA LEU A 410 4.84 16.41 -0.77
C LEU A 410 6.14 17.20 -0.69
N THR A 411 7.03 16.74 0.17
CA THR A 411 8.40 17.21 0.31
C THR A 411 9.36 16.05 0.04
N GLU A 412 10.60 16.36 -0.33
CA GLU A 412 11.67 15.36 -0.49
C GLU A 412 11.32 14.19 -1.43
N CYS A 413 10.71 14.49 -2.59
CA CYS A 413 10.47 13.48 -3.62
C CYS A 413 11.78 12.88 -4.12
N ARG A 414 11.87 11.54 -4.16
CA ARG A 414 13.06 10.79 -4.58
C ARG A 414 12.65 9.64 -5.48
N LEU A 415 13.44 9.40 -6.51
CA LEU A 415 13.31 8.24 -7.38
C LEU A 415 14.58 7.40 -7.29
N LEU A 416 14.39 6.12 -6.99
CA LEU A 416 15.42 5.10 -7.14
C LEU A 416 15.03 4.16 -8.28
N THR A 417 16.00 3.79 -9.11
CA THR A 417 15.82 2.85 -10.23
C THR A 417 16.61 1.58 -9.96
N GLY A 418 15.93 0.45 -9.98
CA GLY A 418 16.51 -0.89 -9.87
C GLY A 418 17.04 -1.36 -11.21
N ARG A 419 18.32 -1.75 -11.28
CA ARG A 419 18.97 -2.29 -12.49
C ARG A 419 19.71 -3.58 -12.15
N VAL A 420 19.89 -4.43 -13.15
CA VAL A 420 20.72 -5.64 -13.01
C VAL A 420 22.19 -5.26 -13.13
N GLU A 421 22.94 -5.35 -12.04
CA GLU A 421 24.39 -5.16 -11.95
C GLU A 421 25.02 -6.48 -11.48
N ASN A 422 25.91 -7.09 -12.28
CA ASN A 422 26.59 -8.36 -11.94
C ASN A 422 25.62 -9.49 -11.49
N GLY A 423 24.48 -9.62 -12.18
CA GLY A 423 23.47 -10.64 -11.88
C GLY A 423 22.62 -10.37 -10.64
N ARG A 424 22.70 -9.18 -10.04
CA ARG A 424 21.88 -8.75 -8.89
C ARG A 424 21.13 -7.47 -9.20
N ILE A 425 19.95 -7.30 -8.62
CA ILE A 425 19.21 -6.05 -8.74
C ILE A 425 19.77 -5.05 -7.71
N VAL A 426 20.12 -3.85 -8.15
CA VAL A 426 20.62 -2.75 -7.31
C VAL A 426 19.81 -1.49 -7.60
N PHE A 427 19.26 -0.88 -6.55
CA PHE A 427 18.59 0.42 -6.65
C PHE A 427 19.59 1.57 -6.48
N ARG A 428 19.61 2.49 -7.43
CA ARG A 428 20.42 3.72 -7.41
C ARG A 428 19.51 4.93 -7.52
N LYS A 429 19.95 6.07 -6.97
CA LYS A 429 19.28 7.35 -7.21
C LYS A 429 19.33 7.66 -8.70
N ALA A 430 18.16 7.94 -9.28
CA ALA A 430 18.02 8.30 -10.69
C ALA A 430 18.58 9.69 -10.99
#